data_AF-C5FD71-F1
#
_entry.id   AF-C5FD71-F1
#
_cell.length_a   1.000
_cell.length_b   1.000
_cell.length_c   1.000
_cell.angle_alpha   90.00
_cell.angle_beta   90.00
_cell.angle_gamma   90.00
#
_symmetry.space_group_name_H-M   'P 1'
#
loop_
_entity.id
_entity.type
_entity.pdbx_description
1 polymer ?
#
loop_
_entity_poly.entity_id
_entity_poly.type
_entity_poly.pdbx_seq_one_letter_code
_entity_poly.pdbx_strand_id
1 'polypeptide(L)'
;MPHHLSTYSPSSTTVQFTVSDASPRSTIASKLVFYVGIIVRALIFAFVVLIDVATSRHHIPDSWTAVPWETIWSSNIGVIACNIADTYIWQVIAACSAVLLYLVVRKGYTEESLLVIRGLGVQTSTSSATYFPSATTRFIPTTQIQDIVIHEAFRGFEVRYYLAIIVDGESDVLVVFPNLLPRRMIVEEVWKGARKCLYESAS
;
A
#
# COMPACT_ATOMS: atom_id res chain seq x y z
N MET A 1 8.28 8.34 8.74
CA MET A 1 7.69 8.69 10.04
C MET A 1 8.28 7.70 11.07
N PRO A 2 7.93 7.64 12.38
CA PRO A 2 8.39 6.53 13.20
C PRO A 2 7.72 5.23 12.73
N HIS A 3 8.53 4.23 12.37
CA HIS A 3 8.03 2.91 12.01
C HIS A 3 7.39 2.23 13.22
N HIS A 4 6.22 1.63 13.02
CA HIS A 4 5.50 0.90 14.05
C HIS A 4 5.58 -0.60 13.77
N LEU A 5 5.91 -1.38 14.80
CA LEU A 5 5.88 -2.84 14.76
C LEU A 5 4.58 -3.34 15.41
N SER A 6 3.82 -4.16 14.70
CA SER A 6 2.69 -4.90 15.24
C SER A 6 2.97 -6.40 15.12
N THR A 7 2.89 -7.09 16.25
CA THR A 7 3.10 -8.55 16.32
C THR A 7 1.76 -9.23 16.56
N TYR A 8 1.41 -10.17 15.69
CA TYR A 8 0.18 -10.96 15.79
C TYR A 8 0.53 -12.45 15.76
N SER A 9 0.14 -13.18 16.80
CA SER A 9 0.45 -14.61 16.96
C SER A 9 -0.85 -15.41 17.05
N PRO A 10 -1.40 -15.90 15.92
CA PRO A 10 -2.65 -16.66 15.94
C PRO A 10 -2.53 -18.06 16.55
N SER A 11 -1.32 -18.65 16.53
CA SER A 11 -1.02 -19.94 17.15
C SER A 11 0.36 -19.91 17.81
N SER A 12 0.68 -20.94 18.60
CA SER A 12 2.03 -21.12 19.16
C SER A 12 3.10 -21.39 18.10
N THR A 13 2.69 -21.77 16.89
CA THR A 13 3.55 -22.15 15.76
C THR A 13 3.62 -21.09 14.66
N THR A 14 2.84 -20.02 14.76
CA THR A 14 2.72 -18.98 13.72
C THR A 14 2.81 -17.60 14.35
N VAL A 15 3.72 -16.77 13.85
CA VAL A 15 3.86 -15.36 14.24
C VAL A 15 3.97 -14.48 13.02
N GLN A 16 3.23 -13.37 13.02
CA GLN A 16 3.26 -12.35 11.98
C GLN A 16 3.79 -11.05 12.56
N PHE A 17 4.89 -10.57 12.00
CA PHE A 17 5.43 -9.25 12.27
C PHE A 17 5.02 -8.31 11.14
N THR A 18 4.34 -7.22 11.46
CA THR A 18 3.95 -6.21 10.47
C THR A 18 4.59 -4.88 10.84
N VAL A 19 5.39 -4.34 9.94
CA VAL A 19 6.01 -3.03 10.06
C VAL A 19 5.25 -2.07 9.15
N SER A 20 4.88 -0.90 9.65
CA SER A 20 4.21 0.13 8.86
C SER A 20 4.78 1.52 9.15
N ASP A 21 4.78 2.39 8.14
CA ASP A 21 5.03 3.84 8.31
C ASP A 21 3.72 4.63 8.40
N ALA A 22 2.59 3.94 8.59
CA ALA A 22 1.29 4.58 8.73
C ALA A 22 1.24 5.39 10.03
N SER A 23 0.76 6.64 9.95
CA SER A 23 0.56 7.47 11.13
C SER A 23 -0.33 6.75 12.15
N PRO A 24 0.04 6.74 13.45
CA PRO A 24 -0.75 6.06 14.48
C PRO A 24 -2.18 6.57 14.47
N ARG A 25 -3.15 5.69 14.20
CA ARG A 25 -4.59 6.01 14.25
C ARG A 25 -5.12 5.95 15.67
N SER A 26 -4.33 6.40 16.65
CA SER A 26 -4.66 6.30 18.07
C SER A 26 -5.58 7.44 18.51
N THR A 27 -5.31 8.67 18.06
CA THR A 27 -6.11 9.85 18.43
C THR A 27 -7.31 10.05 17.51
N ILE A 28 -8.42 10.53 18.04
CA ILE A 28 -9.63 10.88 17.28
C ILE A 28 -9.30 11.85 16.13
N ALA A 29 -8.42 12.83 16.37
CA ALA A 29 -7.96 13.78 15.35
C ALA A 29 -7.28 13.07 14.16
N SER A 30 -6.40 12.10 14.42
CA SER A 30 -5.70 11.35 13.36
C SER A 30 -6.67 10.50 12.53
N LYS A 31 -7.70 9.91 13.17
CA LYS A 31 -8.76 9.19 12.48
C LYS A 31 -9.58 10.14 11.62
N LEU A 32 -9.94 11.31 12.14
CA LEU A 32 -10.70 12.32 11.40
C LEU A 32 -9.92 12.80 10.18
N VAL A 33 -8.64 13.15 10.31
CA VAL A 33 -7.79 13.55 9.17
C VAL A 33 -7.72 12.45 8.11
N PHE A 34 -7.60 11.18 8.52
CA PHE A 34 -7.61 10.06 7.60
C PHE A 34 -8.94 9.92 6.84
N TYR A 35 -10.07 9.96 7.55
CA TYR A 35 -11.40 9.86 6.91
C TYR A 35 -11.72 11.08 6.04
N VAL A 36 -11.37 12.28 6.47
CA VAL A 36 -11.49 13.50 5.65
C VAL A 36 -10.66 13.37 4.37
N GLY A 37 -9.43 12.86 4.47
CA GLY A 37 -8.60 12.60 3.29
C GLY A 37 -9.24 11.61 2.31
N ILE A 38 -9.90 10.55 2.82
CA ILE A 38 -10.65 9.60 1.99
C ILE A 38 -11.84 10.29 1.31
N ILE A 39 -12.62 11.07 2.06
CA ILE A 39 -13.80 11.77 1.53
C ILE A 39 -13.38 12.76 0.45
N VAL A 40 -12.32 13.56 0.69
CA VAL A 40 -11.79 14.51 -0.31
C VAL A 40 -11.35 13.77 -1.58
N ARG A 41 -10.67 12.64 -1.46
CA ARG A 41 -10.27 11.82 -2.61
C ARG A 41 -11.47 11.26 -3.38
N ALA A 42 -12.50 10.80 -2.67
CA ALA A 42 -13.73 10.32 -3.29
C ALA A 42 -14.49 11.43 -4.02
N LEU A 43 -14.53 12.64 -3.45
CA LEU A 43 -15.13 13.81 -4.10
C LEU A 43 -14.34 14.24 -5.34
N ILE A 44 -13.01 14.26 -5.28
CA ILE A 44 -12.15 14.54 -6.45
C ILE A 44 -12.39 13.50 -7.55
N PHE A 45 -12.43 12.22 -7.19
CA PHE A 45 -12.72 11.14 -8.14
C PHE A 45 -14.07 11.31 -8.81
N ALA A 46 -15.13 11.55 -8.03
CA ALA A 46 -16.47 11.77 -8.57
C ALA A 46 -16.53 12.99 -9.51
N PHE A 47 -15.83 14.07 -9.16
CA PHE A 47 -15.76 15.27 -9.98
C PHE A 47 -15.00 15.05 -11.30
N VAL A 48 -13.89 14.31 -11.27
CA VAL A 48 -13.13 13.95 -12.48
C VAL A 48 -13.99 13.09 -13.41
N VAL A 49 -14.67 12.07 -12.88
CA VAL A 49 -15.59 11.23 -13.66
C VAL A 49 -16.72 12.06 -14.27
N LEU A 50 -17.28 13.01 -13.52
CA LEU A 50 -18.31 13.92 -14.03
C LEU A 50 -17.82 14.77 -15.22
N ILE A 51 -16.58 15.28 -15.16
CA ILE A 51 -15.97 16.03 -16.28
C ILE A 51 -15.72 15.12 -17.50
N ASP A 52 -15.20 13.91 -17.29
CA ASP A 52 -14.94 12.96 -18.37
C ASP A 52 -16.25 12.54 -19.08
N VAL A 53 -17.33 12.34 -18.31
CA VAL A 53 -18.68 12.09 -18.85
C VAL A 53 -19.23 13.32 -19.57
N ALA A 54 -19.04 14.53 -19.04
CA ALA A 54 -19.46 15.77 -19.69
C ALA A 54 -18.77 16.01 -21.04
N THR A 55 -17.49 15.64 -21.13
CA THR A 55 -16.69 15.69 -22.36
C THR A 55 -17.21 14.69 -23.39
N SER A 56 -17.65 13.52 -22.93
CA SER A 56 -18.17 12.45 -23.79
C SER A 56 -19.67 12.57 -24.08
N ARG A 57 -20.35 13.63 -23.61
CA ARG A 57 -21.83 13.74 -23.61
C ARG A 57 -22.47 13.52 -24.98
N HIS A 58 -21.83 13.99 -26.06
CA HIS A 58 -22.35 13.89 -27.43
C HIS A 58 -22.15 12.50 -28.05
N HIS A 59 -21.32 11.65 -27.44
CA HIS A 59 -21.03 10.29 -27.90
C HIS A 59 -21.77 9.22 -27.09
N ILE A 60 -22.51 9.60 -26.05
CA ILE A 60 -23.29 8.67 -25.22
C ILE A 60 -24.55 8.29 -26.00
N PRO A 61 -24.77 7.01 -26.34
CA PRO A 61 -25.98 6.58 -27.02
C PRO A 61 -27.19 6.67 -26.06
N ASP A 62 -28.31 7.19 -26.55
CA ASP A 62 -29.59 7.29 -25.82
C ASP A 62 -30.10 5.93 -25.26
N SER A 63 -29.56 4.81 -25.73
CA SER A 63 -29.95 3.46 -25.30
C SER A 63 -29.41 3.04 -23.92
N TRP A 64 -28.54 3.84 -23.28
CA TRP A 64 -27.89 3.53 -21.99
C TRP A 64 -28.49 4.26 -20.78
N THR A 65 -29.66 4.91 -20.91
CA THR A 65 -30.14 5.88 -19.91
C THR A 65 -31.04 5.27 -18.82
N ALA A 66 -30.45 4.59 -17.84
CA ALA A 66 -31.08 4.39 -16.53
C ALA A 66 -30.89 5.62 -15.60
N VAL A 67 -30.05 6.57 -16.00
CA VAL A 67 -29.63 7.73 -15.20
C VAL A 67 -30.24 9.01 -15.80
N PRO A 68 -30.86 9.90 -15.00
CA PRO A 68 -31.46 11.14 -15.48
C PRO A 68 -30.39 12.22 -15.71
N TRP A 69 -29.67 12.11 -16.83
CA TRP A 69 -28.55 12.99 -17.20
C TRP A 69 -28.95 14.47 -17.26
N GLU A 70 -30.15 14.79 -17.76
CA GLU A 70 -30.66 16.17 -17.85
C GLU A 70 -30.75 16.86 -16.48
N THR A 71 -31.16 16.13 -15.45
CA THR A 71 -31.23 16.63 -14.07
C THR A 71 -29.82 16.83 -13.49
N ILE A 72 -28.84 16.04 -13.92
CA ILE A 72 -27.45 16.16 -13.48
C ILE A 72 -26.79 17.38 -14.14
N TRP A 73 -27.00 17.58 -15.45
CA TRP A 73 -26.45 18.73 -16.19
C TRP A 73 -27.03 20.08 -15.76
N SER A 74 -28.29 20.11 -15.33
CA SER A 74 -28.94 21.31 -14.82
C SER A 74 -28.57 21.67 -13.38
N SER A 75 -27.89 20.78 -12.65
CA SER A 75 -27.36 21.08 -11.31
C SER A 75 -26.17 22.04 -11.39
N ASN A 76 -25.98 22.87 -10.35
CA ASN A 76 -24.85 23.82 -10.25
C ASN A 76 -23.48 23.15 -10.48
N ILE A 77 -23.31 21.91 -10.02
CA ILE A 77 -22.06 21.15 -10.17
C ILE A 77 -21.91 20.64 -11.61
N GLY A 78 -23.01 20.23 -12.24
CA GLY A 78 -23.04 19.78 -13.63
C GLY A 78 -22.73 20.90 -14.62
N VAL A 79 -23.28 22.10 -14.39
CA VAL A 79 -23.01 23.29 -15.21
C VAL A 79 -21.52 23.65 -15.18
N ILE A 80 -20.87 23.59 -14.00
CA ILE A 80 -19.43 23.85 -13.88
C ILE A 80 -18.63 22.83 -14.71
N ALA A 81 -19.01 21.54 -14.64
CA ALA A 81 -18.33 20.49 -15.39
C ALA A 81 -18.53 20.62 -16.91
N CYS A 82 -19.73 20.97 -17.37
CA CYS A 82 -20.01 21.26 -18.77
C CYS A 82 -19.20 22.45 -19.27
N ASN A 83 -19.13 23.53 -18.49
CA ASN A 83 -18.33 24.71 -18.84
C ASN A 83 -16.84 24.36 -18.99
N ILE A 84 -16.30 23.53 -18.09
CA ILE A 84 -14.91 23.06 -18.18
C ILE A 84 -14.73 22.18 -19.43
N ALA A 85 -15.64 21.25 -19.68
CA ALA A 85 -15.60 20.37 -20.86
C ALA A 85 -15.64 21.15 -22.18
N ASP A 86 -16.39 22.26 -22.22
CA ASP A 86 -16.55 23.09 -23.42
C ASP A 86 -15.41 24.11 -23.61
N THR A 87 -14.74 24.51 -22.54
CA THR A 87 -13.66 25.51 -22.58
C THR A 87 -12.31 24.89 -22.99
N TYR A 88 -12.05 23.64 -22.62
CA TYR A 88 -10.75 22.99 -22.80
C TYR A 88 -10.78 21.88 -23.87
N ILE A 89 -9.65 21.67 -24.53
CA ILE A 89 -9.49 20.58 -25.50
C ILE A 89 -9.48 19.24 -24.75
N TRP A 90 -10.18 18.24 -25.29
CA TRP A 90 -10.35 16.91 -24.69
C TRP A 90 -9.04 16.24 -24.26
N GLN A 91 -7.93 16.47 -24.97
CA GLN A 91 -6.61 15.92 -24.64
C GLN A 91 -6.06 16.45 -23.29
N VAL A 92 -6.27 17.75 -23.02
CA VAL A 92 -5.85 18.38 -21.77
C VAL A 92 -6.67 17.84 -20.61
N ILE A 93 -7.99 17.67 -20.84
CA ILE A 93 -8.91 17.07 -19.87
C ILE A 93 -8.45 15.64 -19.55
N ALA A 94 -8.19 14.82 -20.57
CA ALA A 94 -7.74 13.43 -20.40
C ALA A 94 -6.38 13.32 -19.67
N ALA A 95 -5.43 14.20 -19.97
CA ALA A 95 -4.15 14.23 -19.27
C ALA A 95 -4.31 14.62 -17.80
N CYS A 96 -5.09 15.67 -17.52
CA CYS A 96 -5.37 16.13 -16.15
C CYS A 96 -6.17 15.08 -15.36
N SER A 97 -7.17 14.43 -15.96
CA SER A 97 -7.94 13.38 -15.31
C SER A 97 -7.05 12.18 -14.98
N ALA A 98 -6.18 11.75 -15.90
CA ALA A 98 -5.21 10.68 -15.62
C ALA A 98 -4.29 11.00 -14.43
N VAL A 99 -3.76 12.23 -14.34
CA VAL A 99 -2.92 12.66 -13.22
C VAL A 99 -3.69 12.69 -11.91
N LEU A 100 -4.90 13.27 -11.90
CA LEU A 100 -5.74 13.36 -10.70
C LEU A 100 -6.17 11.97 -10.21
N LEU A 101 -6.58 11.09 -11.13
CA LEU A 101 -6.90 9.70 -10.82
C LEU A 101 -5.68 8.96 -10.25
N TYR A 102 -4.50 9.14 -10.84
CA TYR A 102 -3.26 8.57 -10.30
C TYR A 102 -2.99 9.03 -8.86
N LEU A 103 -3.16 10.33 -8.57
CA LEU A 103 -2.97 10.88 -7.23
C LEU A 103 -3.99 10.36 -6.22
N VAL A 104 -5.26 10.20 -6.63
CA VAL A 104 -6.32 9.64 -5.78
C VAL A 104 -6.01 8.20 -5.39
N VAL A 105 -5.50 7.43 -6.34
CA VAL A 105 -5.27 5.98 -6.22
C VAL A 105 -3.93 5.67 -5.53
N ARG A 106 -3.04 6.65 -5.40
CA ARG A 106 -1.75 6.49 -4.71
C ARG A 106 -1.95 6.30 -3.20
N LYS A 107 -1.47 5.16 -2.69
CA LYS A 107 -1.45 4.84 -1.27
C LYS A 107 -0.31 5.62 -0.61
N GLY A 108 -0.63 6.40 0.42
CA GLY A 108 0.35 7.25 1.12
C GLY A 108 1.14 6.55 2.22
N TYR A 109 1.00 5.24 2.36
CA TYR A 109 1.67 4.46 3.40
C TYR A 109 2.08 3.10 2.86
N THR A 110 3.26 2.64 3.28
CA THR A 110 3.79 1.31 2.98
C THR A 110 3.71 0.44 4.23
N GLU A 111 3.40 -0.83 4.02
CA GLU A 111 3.31 -1.86 5.05
C GLU A 111 4.07 -3.07 4.55
N GLU A 112 4.92 -3.63 5.38
CA GLU A 112 5.69 -4.82 5.05
C GLU A 112 5.57 -5.79 6.21
N SER A 113 5.34 -7.07 5.93
CA SER A 113 5.15 -8.09 6.94
C SER A 113 6.00 -9.32 6.70
N LEU A 114 6.41 -9.93 7.80
CA LEU A 114 7.09 -11.21 7.87
C LEU A 114 6.19 -12.17 8.64
N LEU A 115 5.64 -13.15 7.95
CA LEU A 115 4.91 -14.25 8.55
C LEU A 115 5.84 -15.45 8.69
N VAL A 116 6.02 -15.94 9.90
CA VAL A 116 6.86 -17.07 10.22
C VAL A 116 5.96 -18.22 10.64
N ILE A 117 6.11 -19.37 9.98
CA ILE A 117 5.34 -20.59 10.27
C ILE A 117 6.33 -21.70 10.58
N ARG A 118 6.30 -22.17 11.83
CA ARG A 118 7.19 -23.24 12.30
C ARG A 118 7.04 -24.49 11.45
N GLY A 119 8.16 -25.05 11.01
CA GLY A 119 8.22 -26.28 10.21
C GLY A 119 7.80 -26.11 8.74
N LEU A 120 7.26 -24.95 8.35
CA LEU A 120 6.84 -24.68 6.97
C LEU A 120 7.79 -23.69 6.29
N GLY A 121 8.00 -22.51 6.87
CA GLY A 121 8.89 -21.51 6.33
C GLY A 121 8.55 -20.08 6.74
N VAL A 122 9.01 -19.13 5.94
CA VAL A 122 8.75 -17.70 6.11
C VAL A 122 8.09 -17.14 4.87
N GLN A 123 7.16 -16.22 5.07
CA GLN A 123 6.51 -15.47 4.01
C GLN A 123 6.75 -13.98 4.23
N THR A 124 7.37 -13.33 3.27
CA THR A 124 7.49 -11.87 3.21
C THR A 124 6.34 -11.31 2.37
N SER A 125 5.67 -10.27 2.86
CA SER A 125 4.62 -9.58 2.11
C SER A 125 4.87 -8.07 2.12
N THR A 126 4.95 -7.45 0.94
CA THR A 126 5.13 -6.00 0.79
C THR A 126 3.88 -5.39 0.19
N SER A 127 3.32 -4.40 0.85
CA SER A 127 2.14 -3.68 0.39
C SER A 127 2.47 -2.76 -0.78
N SER A 128 1.60 -2.75 -1.78
CA SER A 128 1.75 -1.91 -2.96
C SER A 128 1.62 -0.41 -2.63
N ALA A 129 2.31 0.42 -3.41
CA ALA A 129 2.25 1.88 -3.34
C ALA A 129 0.91 2.48 -3.84
N THR A 130 -0.01 1.63 -4.27
CA THR A 130 -1.27 1.97 -4.94
C THR A 130 -2.38 1.12 -4.28
N TYR A 131 -3.62 1.62 -4.19
CA TYR A 131 -4.71 0.87 -3.55
C TYR A 131 -5.19 -0.38 -4.32
N PHE A 132 -4.86 -0.49 -5.60
CA PHE A 132 -5.36 -1.58 -6.45
C PHE A 132 -4.48 -2.83 -6.52
N PRO A 133 -3.14 -2.75 -6.68
CA PRO A 133 -2.34 -3.96 -6.80
C PRO A 133 -2.30 -4.71 -5.48
N SER A 134 -2.46 -6.03 -5.54
CA SER A 134 -2.29 -6.90 -4.38
C SER A 134 -0.85 -6.80 -3.85
N ALA A 135 -0.68 -7.06 -2.55
CA ALA A 135 0.64 -7.11 -1.94
C ALA A 135 1.50 -8.19 -2.62
N THR A 136 2.78 -7.89 -2.86
CA THR A 136 3.72 -8.88 -3.38
C THR A 136 4.11 -9.81 -2.24
N THR A 137 3.73 -11.08 -2.35
CA THR A 137 4.04 -12.11 -1.37
C THR A 137 5.10 -13.06 -1.93
N ARG A 138 6.04 -13.45 -1.08
CA ARG A 138 7.07 -14.45 -1.40
C ARG A 138 7.21 -15.39 -0.23
N PHE A 139 7.07 -16.68 -0.49
CA PHE A 139 7.21 -17.74 0.49
C PHE A 139 8.54 -18.47 0.29
N ILE A 140 9.24 -18.72 1.40
CA ILE A 140 10.53 -19.40 1.45
C ILE A 140 10.37 -20.61 2.39
N PRO A 141 10.43 -21.84 1.87
CA PRO A 141 10.35 -23.05 2.68
C PRO A 141 11.49 -23.15 3.68
N THR A 142 11.24 -23.72 4.87
CA THR A 142 12.28 -23.89 5.91
C THR A 142 13.51 -24.65 5.42
N THR A 143 13.35 -25.59 4.50
CA THR A 143 14.46 -26.39 3.93
C THR A 143 15.42 -25.55 3.09
N GLN A 144 14.98 -24.41 2.58
CA GLN A 144 15.80 -23.49 1.78
C GLN A 144 16.38 -22.36 2.63
N ILE A 145 16.00 -22.23 3.91
CA ILE A 145 16.54 -21.17 4.76
C ILE A 145 17.86 -21.65 5.37
N GLN A 146 18.95 -21.00 5.00
CA GLN A 146 20.23 -21.25 5.67
C GLN A 146 20.28 -20.54 7.01
N ASP A 147 20.05 -19.22 7.02
CA ASP A 147 19.98 -18.42 8.25
C ASP A 147 19.21 -17.10 8.02
N ILE A 148 18.77 -16.49 9.12
CA ILE A 148 18.22 -15.14 9.15
C ILE A 148 19.22 -14.24 9.88
N VAL A 149 19.72 -13.23 9.18
CA VAL A 149 20.78 -12.34 9.66
C VAL A 149 20.33 -10.88 9.69
N ILE A 150 20.92 -10.12 10.60
CA ILE A 150 20.82 -8.66 10.61
C ILE A 150 22.09 -8.15 9.95
N HIS A 151 21.94 -7.38 8.88
CA HIS A 151 23.06 -6.82 8.15
C HIS A 151 23.00 -5.29 8.18
N GLU A 152 24.16 -4.65 8.09
CA GLU A 152 24.30 -3.20 7.97
C GLU A 152 24.60 -2.79 6.52
N ALA A 153 24.00 -1.71 6.06
CA ALA A 153 24.28 -1.14 4.74
C ALA A 153 24.37 0.37 4.83
N PHE A 154 25.20 0.93 3.95
CA PHE A 154 25.29 2.37 3.75
C PHE A 154 24.21 2.81 2.76
N ARG A 155 23.33 3.71 3.19
CA ARG A 155 22.37 4.39 2.31
C ARG A 155 22.74 5.86 2.26
N GLY A 156 23.50 6.27 1.23
CA GLY A 156 24.11 7.59 1.18
C GLY A 156 25.19 7.73 2.26
N PHE A 157 24.94 8.57 3.27
CA PHE A 157 25.84 8.78 4.41
C PHE A 157 25.29 8.23 5.74
N GLU A 158 24.18 7.50 5.70
CA GLU A 158 23.56 6.90 6.89
C GLU A 158 23.79 5.39 6.91
N VAL A 159 24.18 4.85 8.06
CA VAL A 159 24.24 3.40 8.30
C VAL A 159 22.85 2.91 8.69
N ARG A 160 22.31 1.96 7.92
CA ARG A 160 21.00 1.35 8.17
C ARG A 160 21.14 -0.14 8.40
N TYR A 161 20.33 -0.66 9.33
CA TYR A 161 20.24 -2.08 9.62
C TYR A 161 19.04 -2.65 8.86
N TYR A 162 19.20 -3.83 8.27
CA TYR A 162 18.12 -4.54 7.61
C TYR A 162 18.14 -6.03 7.98
N LEU A 163 16.95 -6.63 7.98
CA LEU A 163 16.77 -8.06 8.18
C LEU A 163 16.88 -8.76 6.83
N ALA A 164 17.74 -9.77 6.74
CA ALA A 164 18.01 -10.49 5.52
C ALA A 164 17.89 -12.01 5.76
N ILE A 165 17.34 -12.74 4.79
CA ILE A 165 17.21 -14.19 4.81
C ILE A 165 18.15 -14.75 3.75
N ILE A 166 19.08 -15.60 4.16
CA ILE A 166 19.98 -16.31 3.26
C ILE A 166 19.24 -17.56 2.78
N VAL A 167 19.00 -17.62 1.47
CA VAL A 167 18.26 -18.70 0.83
C VAL A 167 19.22 -19.59 0.06
N ASP A 168 19.11 -20.90 0.26
CA ASP A 168 19.92 -21.88 -0.46
C ASP A 168 19.52 -21.92 -1.94
N GLY A 169 20.51 -21.83 -2.83
CA GLY A 169 20.30 -21.81 -4.29
C GLY A 169 20.07 -20.41 -4.90
N GLU A 170 20.05 -19.33 -4.10
CA GLU A 170 20.03 -17.96 -4.60
C GLU A 170 21.36 -17.25 -4.32
N SER A 171 21.88 -16.49 -5.29
CA SER A 171 23.11 -15.70 -5.09
C SER A 171 22.87 -14.44 -4.25
N ASP A 172 21.63 -13.95 -4.25
CA ASP A 172 21.24 -12.71 -3.62
C ASP A 172 20.48 -12.98 -2.31
N VAL A 173 20.75 -12.16 -1.29
CA VAL A 173 20.08 -12.27 0.00
C VAL A 173 18.70 -11.61 -0.07
N LEU A 174 17.68 -12.26 0.47
CA LEU A 174 16.33 -11.70 0.50
C LEU A 174 16.19 -10.69 1.65
N VAL A 175 15.94 -9.43 1.33
CA VAL A 175 15.64 -8.39 2.32
C VAL A 175 14.17 -8.49 2.73
N VAL A 176 13.90 -8.62 4.03
CA VAL A 176 12.53 -8.79 4.58
C VAL A 176 11.69 -7.51 4.47
N PHE A 177 12.33 -6.36 4.71
CA PHE A 177 11.67 -5.04 4.72
C PHE A 177 12.36 -4.09 3.72
N PRO A 178 12.23 -4.32 2.40
CA PRO A 178 13.02 -3.63 1.39
C PRO A 178 12.73 -2.12 1.32
N ASN A 179 11.49 -1.69 1.60
CA ASN A 179 11.11 -0.28 1.47
C ASN A 179 11.20 0.48 2.80
N LEU A 180 10.74 -0.14 3.89
CA LEU A 180 10.62 0.55 5.18
C LEU A 180 11.96 0.70 5.89
N LEU A 181 12.87 -0.28 5.76
CA LEU A 181 14.19 -0.30 6.43
C LEU A 181 14.11 0.22 7.89
N PRO A 182 13.37 -0.50 8.75
CA PRO A 182 13.08 -0.02 10.11
C PRO A 182 14.35 0.08 10.97
N ARG A 183 14.23 0.82 12.09
CA ARG A 183 15.35 1.01 13.03
C ARG A 183 15.82 -0.32 13.63
N ARG A 184 17.09 -0.36 14.05
CA ARG A 184 17.75 -1.55 14.62
C ARG A 184 16.93 -2.25 15.70
N MET A 185 16.31 -1.50 16.62
CA MET A 185 15.49 -2.04 17.69
C MET A 185 14.32 -2.91 17.17
N ILE A 186 13.62 -2.47 16.13
CA ILE A 186 12.51 -3.22 15.51
C ILE A 186 13.06 -4.46 14.79
N VAL A 187 14.16 -4.30 14.05
CA VAL A 187 14.81 -5.41 13.33
C VAL A 187 15.27 -6.51 14.29
N GLU A 188 15.90 -6.13 15.40
CA GLU A 188 16.35 -7.06 16.44
C GLU A 188 15.17 -7.82 17.09
N GLU A 189 14.06 -7.14 17.34
CA GLU A 189 12.87 -7.75 17.92
C GLU A 189 12.25 -8.78 16.96
N VAL A 190 12.09 -8.42 15.69
CA VAL A 190 11.59 -9.31 14.64
C VAL A 190 12.54 -10.50 14.45
N TRP A 191 13.85 -10.27 14.45
CA TRP A 191 14.85 -11.33 14.32
C TRP A 191 14.78 -12.34 15.47
N LYS A 192 14.74 -11.86 16.72
CA LYS A 192 14.60 -12.73 17.91
C LYS A 192 13.32 -13.55 17.84
N GLY A 193 12.20 -12.90 17.50
CA GLY A 193 10.90 -13.56 17.39
C GLY A 193 10.83 -14.58 16.26
N ALA A 194 11.39 -14.27 15.09
CA ALA A 194 11.44 -15.17 13.94
C ALA A 194 12.30 -16.40 14.22
N ARG A 195 13.52 -16.22 14.76
CA ARG A 195 14.39 -17.36 15.13
C ARG A 195 13.76 -18.23 16.21
N LYS A 196 13.13 -17.62 17.20
CA LYS A 196 12.39 -18.36 18.24
C LYS A 196 11.29 -19.25 17.62
N CYS A 197 10.54 -18.73 16.66
CA CYS A 197 9.48 -19.50 16.03
C CYS A 197 10.03 -20.62 15.11
N LEU A 198 11.09 -20.35 14.34
CA LEU A 198 11.68 -21.29 13.38
C LEU A 198 12.47 -22.42 14.04
N TYR A 199 13.31 -22.10 15.03
CA TYR A 199 14.30 -23.04 15.57
C TYR A 199 13.94 -23.62 16.93
N GLU A 200 13.11 -22.95 17.73
CA GLU A 200 12.70 -23.51 19.01
C GLU A 200 11.64 -24.58 18.75
N SER A 201 12.05 -25.84 18.76
CA SER A 201 11.16 -27.00 18.76
C SER A 201 10.18 -26.88 19.93
N ALA A 202 8.91 -27.23 19.72
CA ALA A 202 8.03 -27.53 20.85
C ALA A 202 8.66 -28.75 21.55
N SER A 203 9.39 -28.48 22.64
CA SER A 203 9.87 -29.50 23.58
C SER A 203 8.69 -30.19 24.24
#